data_AF-A0A6S7GKU4-F1
#
_entry.id   AF-A0A6S7GKU4-F1
#
_cell.length_a   1.000
_cell.length_b   1.000
_cell.length_c   1.000
_cell.angle_alpha   90.00
_cell.angle_beta   90.00
_cell.angle_gamma   90.00
#
_symmetry.space_group_name_H-M   'P 1'
#
loop_
_entity.id
_entity.type
_entity.pdbx_description
1 polymer ?
#
loop_
_entity_poly.entity_id
_entity_poly.type
_entity_poly.pdbx_seq_one_letter_code
_entity_poly.pdbx_strand_id
1 'polypeptide(L)'
;MGTYVKNDFNNWDKLPIEKVHLKFCKIYLAVSRKASNIASRAELGKLPLIINVFKMVFKYITHLNSLPETAIAKQAFLISKDLYSRQKTSFYGNAMDTIKNLNLNEEIPNLEAVTSEHIEAITKTLEEKYLTFWKHKLENSSKLTFYSTFKTDHNLEKYLIIIKDPYKRKCLSRFRVSSCHNLQIEIGRYQNTPREKPLCEICNLGEVENETHFLLFCKAYEHSRKDLRSSLENASSVSSSIS
;
A
#
# COMPACT_ATOMS: atom_id res chain seq x y z
N MET A 1 -21.93 12.19 -7.99
CA MET A 1 -20.73 11.69 -7.29
C MET A 1 -20.65 10.20 -7.58
N GLY A 2 -19.87 9.84 -8.61
CA GLY A 2 -19.98 8.55 -9.29
C GLY A 2 -19.41 7.39 -8.48
N THR A 3 -20.17 6.28 -8.46
CA THR A 3 -19.74 4.89 -8.25
C THR A 3 -18.66 4.69 -7.19
N TYR A 4 -19.08 4.42 -5.95
CA TYR A 4 -18.20 3.79 -4.95
C TYR A 4 -17.99 2.32 -5.36
N VAL A 5 -17.14 2.18 -6.36
CA VAL A 5 -16.19 1.12 -6.70
C VAL A 5 -16.60 -0.30 -6.24
N LYS A 6 -16.96 -1.14 -7.23
CA LYS A 6 -16.69 -2.60 -7.21
C LYS A 6 -15.31 -2.81 -6.56
N ASN A 7 -15.06 -3.86 -5.77
CA ASN A 7 -13.77 -4.15 -5.07
C ASN A 7 -12.53 -4.25 -5.99
N ASP A 8 -12.24 -3.22 -6.75
CA ASP A 8 -11.12 -3.06 -7.65
C ASP A 8 -10.15 -2.08 -6.98
N PHE A 9 -9.32 -2.67 -6.12
CA PHE A 9 -8.26 -1.96 -5.41
C PHE A 9 -7.30 -1.23 -6.36
N ASN A 10 -7.20 -1.61 -7.64
CA ASN A 10 -6.41 -0.86 -8.61
C ASN A 10 -7.10 0.46 -9.01
N ASN A 11 -8.43 0.51 -9.02
CA ASN A 11 -9.17 1.74 -9.31
C ASN A 11 -9.16 2.72 -8.15
N TRP A 12 -8.98 2.26 -6.90
CA TRP A 12 -8.87 3.15 -5.75
C TRP A 12 -7.72 4.14 -5.90
N ASP A 13 -6.58 3.72 -6.46
CA ASP A 13 -5.43 4.59 -6.74
C ASP A 13 -5.75 5.75 -7.70
N LYS A 14 -6.84 5.66 -8.48
CA LYS A 14 -7.26 6.73 -9.39
C LYS A 14 -8.05 7.83 -8.68
N LEU A 15 -8.56 7.57 -7.47
CA LEU A 15 -9.33 8.54 -6.69
C LEU A 15 -8.44 9.74 -6.29
N PRO A 16 -8.96 10.98 -6.34
CA PRO A 16 -8.18 12.17 -5.99
C PRO A 16 -7.53 12.10 -4.61
N ILE A 17 -8.26 11.59 -3.60
CA ILE A 17 -7.75 11.46 -2.23
C ILE A 17 -6.57 10.49 -2.15
N GLU A 18 -6.63 9.38 -2.88
CA GLU A 18 -5.55 8.39 -2.93
C GLU A 18 -4.34 8.89 -3.71
N LYS A 19 -4.54 9.69 -4.77
CA LYS A 19 -3.42 10.32 -5.48
C LYS A 19 -2.63 11.25 -4.58
N VAL A 20 -3.30 12.03 -3.72
CA VAL A 20 -2.65 12.90 -2.74
C VAL A 20 -1.88 12.06 -1.72
N HIS A 21 -2.52 11.02 -1.17
CA HIS A 21 -1.88 10.11 -0.22
C HIS A 21 -0.64 9.42 -0.81
N LEU A 22 -0.73 8.88 -2.02
CA LEU A 22 0.39 8.26 -2.72
C LEU A 22 1.53 9.24 -2.99
N LYS A 23 1.19 10.48 -3.37
CA LYS A 23 2.19 11.53 -3.56
C LYS A 23 2.93 11.80 -2.26
N PHE A 24 2.21 11.87 -1.13
CA PHE A 24 2.81 11.99 0.19
C PHE A 24 3.75 10.81 0.48
N CYS A 25 3.29 9.56 0.32
CA CYS A 25 4.13 8.38 0.58
C CYS A 25 5.43 8.41 -0.24
N LYS A 26 5.34 8.74 -1.53
CA LYS A 26 6.52 8.77 -2.42
C LYS A 26 7.48 9.90 -2.09
N ILE A 27 6.97 11.08 -1.73
CA ILE A 27 7.80 12.21 -1.29
C ILE A 27 8.51 11.88 0.02
N TYR A 28 7.79 11.32 0.99
CA TYR A 28 8.36 10.97 2.29
C TYR A 28 9.51 9.95 2.16
N LEU A 29 9.31 8.92 1.32
CA LEU A 29 10.35 7.93 1.01
C LEU A 29 11.43 8.45 0.04
N ALA A 30 11.25 9.66 -0.50
CA ALA A 30 12.12 10.26 -1.52
C ALA A 30 12.35 9.35 -2.75
N VAL A 31 11.31 8.61 -3.15
CA VAL A 31 11.29 7.71 -4.32
C VAL A 31 10.67 8.38 -5.54
N SER A 32 10.91 7.82 -6.73
CA SER A 32 10.40 8.37 -7.98
C SER A 32 8.88 8.33 -8.06
N ARG A 33 8.27 9.20 -8.87
CA ARG A 33 6.82 9.15 -9.15
C ARG A 33 6.39 7.83 -9.80
N LYS A 34 7.32 7.14 -10.50
CA LYS A 34 7.12 5.84 -11.16
C LYS A 34 7.30 4.64 -10.22
N ALA A 35 7.69 4.87 -8.97
CA ALA A 35 7.80 3.83 -7.95
C ALA A 35 6.46 3.10 -7.76
N SER A 36 6.52 1.83 -7.40
CA SER A 36 5.31 1.02 -7.14
C SER A 36 4.47 1.68 -6.03
N ASN A 37 3.21 1.99 -6.33
CA ASN A 37 2.26 2.59 -5.38
C ASN A 37 2.11 1.70 -4.14
N ILE A 38 2.03 0.39 -4.36
CA ILE A 38 1.81 -0.59 -3.31
C ILE A 38 3.02 -0.71 -2.40
N ALA A 39 4.22 -0.82 -2.96
CA ALA A 39 5.44 -0.87 -2.15
C ALA A 39 5.63 0.44 -1.37
N SER A 40 5.32 1.58 -1.99
CA SER A 40 5.43 2.90 -1.33
C SER A 40 4.50 3.03 -0.12
N ARG A 41 3.29 2.48 -0.19
CA ARG A 41 2.35 2.45 0.95
C ARG A 41 2.80 1.45 2.02
N ALA A 42 3.21 0.25 1.60
CA ALA A 42 3.62 -0.84 2.48
C ALA A 42 4.87 -0.50 3.32
N GLU A 43 5.85 0.20 2.75
CA GLU A 43 7.03 0.70 3.48
C GLU A 43 6.66 1.60 4.66
N LEU A 44 5.56 2.35 4.54
CA LEU A 44 5.05 3.23 5.60
C LEU A 44 4.02 2.56 6.50
N GLY A 45 3.66 1.30 6.23
CA GLY A 45 2.56 0.60 6.90
C GLY A 45 1.20 1.30 6.73
N LYS A 46 0.99 1.99 5.60
CA LYS A 46 -0.24 2.77 5.37
C LYS A 46 -1.21 2.05 4.45
N LEU A 47 -2.45 1.88 4.92
CA LEU A 47 -3.56 1.40 4.10
C LEU A 47 -4.15 2.55 3.26
N PRO A 48 -4.92 2.24 2.20
CA PRO A 48 -5.68 3.26 1.46
C PRO A 48 -6.58 4.08 2.39
N LEU A 49 -6.59 5.40 2.22
CA LEU A 49 -7.43 6.32 3.00
C LEU A 49 -8.93 6.09 2.75
N ILE A 50 -9.30 5.55 1.59
CA ILE A 50 -10.69 5.24 1.26
C ILE A 50 -11.33 4.29 2.28
N ILE A 51 -10.56 3.42 2.94
CA ILE A 51 -11.05 2.57 4.03
C ILE A 51 -11.55 3.44 5.20
N ASN A 52 -10.77 4.46 5.59
CA ASN A 52 -11.18 5.44 6.60
C ASN A 52 -12.38 6.28 6.13
N VAL A 53 -12.45 6.61 4.84
CA VAL A 53 -13.62 7.31 4.28
C VAL A 53 -14.87 6.46 4.41
N PHE A 54 -14.82 5.16 4.10
CA PHE A 54 -15.95 4.26 4.30
C PHE A 54 -16.37 4.21 5.78
N LYS A 55 -15.42 4.09 6.71
CA LYS A 55 -15.70 4.17 8.14
C LYS A 55 -16.43 5.47 8.53
N MET A 56 -15.98 6.61 7.99
CA MET A 56 -16.64 7.90 8.22
C MET A 56 -18.05 7.98 7.62
N VAL A 57 -18.25 7.42 6.42
CA VAL A 57 -19.56 7.35 5.75
C VAL A 57 -20.55 6.57 6.60
N PHE A 58 -20.18 5.39 7.10
CA PHE A 58 -21.10 4.60 7.94
C PHE A 58 -21.34 5.24 9.31
N LYS A 59 -20.34 5.88 9.92
CA LYS A 59 -20.56 6.70 11.13
C LYS A 59 -21.55 7.84 10.90
N TYR A 60 -21.45 8.49 9.74
CA TYR A 60 -22.39 9.53 9.35
C TYR A 60 -23.80 8.98 9.13
N ILE A 61 -23.94 7.79 8.55
CA ILE A 61 -25.24 7.10 8.42
C ILE A 61 -25.84 6.80 9.79
N THR A 62 -25.07 6.27 10.74
CA THR A 62 -25.55 6.06 12.12
C THR A 62 -26.01 7.37 12.76
N HIS A 63 -25.26 8.46 12.56
CA HIS A 63 -25.68 9.78 13.02
C HIS A 63 -26.98 10.24 12.35
N LEU A 64 -27.11 10.13 11.03
CA LEU A 64 -28.33 10.43 10.30
C LEU A 64 -29.52 9.62 10.81
N ASN A 65 -29.30 8.36 11.20
CA ASN A 65 -30.35 7.53 11.77
C ASN A 65 -30.87 8.07 13.11
N SER A 66 -29.98 8.63 13.94
CA SER A 66 -30.31 9.22 15.25
C SER A 66 -30.98 10.60 15.21
N LEU A 67 -30.96 11.30 14.07
CA LEU A 67 -31.55 12.63 13.94
C LEU A 67 -33.08 12.59 13.91
N PRO A 68 -33.75 13.65 14.40
CA PRO A 68 -35.21 13.77 14.30
C PRO A 68 -35.65 13.93 12.85
N GLU A 69 -36.89 13.53 12.53
CA GLU A 69 -37.45 13.60 11.18
C GLU A 69 -37.58 15.02 10.61
N THR A 70 -37.60 16.02 11.50
CA THR A 70 -37.61 17.43 11.12
C THR A 70 -36.25 17.93 10.62
N ALA A 71 -35.17 17.19 10.90
CA ALA A 71 -33.83 17.59 10.45
C ALA A 71 -33.70 17.44 8.93
N ILE A 72 -33.26 18.51 8.26
CA ILE A 72 -33.05 18.54 6.80
C ILE A 72 -32.12 17.40 6.36
N ALA A 73 -31.07 17.10 7.14
CA ALA A 73 -30.15 16.01 6.84
C ALA A 73 -30.82 14.62 6.86
N LYS A 74 -31.74 14.38 7.82
CA LYS A 74 -32.55 13.15 7.88
C LYS A 74 -33.48 13.05 6.67
N GLN A 75 -34.16 14.15 6.33
CA GLN A 75 -35.05 14.20 5.17
C GLN A 75 -34.31 13.93 3.87
N ALA A 76 -33.12 14.53 3.67
CA ALA A 76 -32.27 14.26 2.52
C ALA A 76 -31.84 12.79 2.44
N PHE A 77 -31.55 12.16 3.59
CA PHE A 77 -31.24 10.73 3.65
C PHE A 77 -32.44 9.86 3.26
N LEU A 78 -33.65 10.18 3.73
CA LEU A 78 -34.88 9.49 3.36
C LEU A 78 -35.20 9.64 1.86
N ILE A 79 -35.00 10.83 1.28
CA ILE A 79 -35.10 11.05 -0.17
C ILE A 79 -34.09 10.17 -0.90
N SER A 80 -32.85 10.07 -0.40
CA SER A 80 -31.85 9.18 -0.99
C SER A 80 -32.27 7.70 -0.94
N LYS A 81 -32.99 7.28 0.11
CA LYS A 81 -33.54 5.91 0.23
C LYS A 81 -34.66 5.67 -0.78
N ASP A 82 -35.58 6.61 -0.96
CA ASP A 82 -36.64 6.54 -1.97
C ASP A 82 -36.06 6.53 -3.41
N LEU A 83 -35.01 7.30 -3.68
CA LEU A 83 -34.32 7.22 -4.97
C LEU A 83 -33.75 5.82 -5.23
N TYR A 84 -33.22 5.16 -4.20
CA TYR A 84 -32.69 3.80 -4.32
C TYR A 84 -33.80 2.76 -4.57
N SER A 85 -34.97 2.87 -3.93
CA SER A 85 -36.11 1.98 -4.21
C SER A 85 -36.61 2.13 -5.66
N ARG A 86 -36.45 3.32 -6.25
CA ARG A 86 -36.72 3.60 -7.67
C ARG A 86 -35.56 3.25 -8.60
N GLN A 87 -34.56 2.48 -8.12
CA GLN A 87 -33.37 2.06 -8.86
C GLN A 87 -32.53 3.22 -9.44
N LYS A 88 -32.59 4.40 -8.82
CA LYS A 88 -31.75 5.54 -9.17
C LYS A 88 -30.50 5.56 -8.31
N THR A 89 -29.41 6.06 -8.88
CA THR A 89 -28.16 6.25 -8.15
C THR A 89 -28.35 7.25 -7.01
N SER A 90 -27.94 6.87 -5.80
CA SER A 90 -28.13 7.67 -4.61
C SER A 90 -27.04 7.39 -3.57
N PHE A 91 -26.92 8.25 -2.55
CA PHE A 91 -25.98 8.06 -1.45
C PHE A 91 -26.28 6.76 -0.69
N TYR A 92 -27.56 6.54 -0.36
CA TYR A 92 -28.07 5.31 0.25
C TYR A 92 -27.71 4.07 -0.59
N GLY A 93 -27.93 4.13 -1.91
CA GLY A 93 -27.61 3.02 -2.81
C GLY A 93 -26.12 2.67 -2.82
N ASN A 94 -25.24 3.67 -2.90
CA ASN A 94 -23.78 3.44 -2.87
C ASN A 94 -23.31 2.76 -1.57
N ALA A 95 -23.89 3.14 -0.42
CA ALA A 95 -23.57 2.52 0.86
C ALA A 95 -24.09 1.07 0.94
N MET A 96 -25.31 0.81 0.43
CA MET A 96 -25.84 -0.55 0.32
C MET A 96 -25.01 -1.42 -0.63
N ASP A 97 -24.59 -0.89 -1.78
CA ASP A 97 -23.74 -1.60 -2.73
C ASP A 97 -22.38 -1.96 -2.11
N THR A 98 -21.85 -1.11 -1.22
CA THR A 98 -20.64 -1.41 -0.45
C THR A 98 -20.86 -2.60 0.48
N ILE A 99 -21.97 -2.63 1.22
CA ILE A 99 -22.32 -3.77 2.11
C ILE A 99 -22.48 -5.06 1.30
N LYS A 100 -23.18 -5.01 0.16
CA LYS A 100 -23.35 -6.14 -0.74
C LYS A 100 -22.02 -6.66 -1.30
N ASN A 101 -21.15 -5.75 -1.76
CA ASN A 101 -19.81 -6.10 -2.24
C ASN A 101 -18.92 -6.71 -1.14
N LEU A 102 -19.26 -6.47 0.12
CA LEU A 102 -18.58 -7.08 1.25
C LEU A 102 -19.16 -8.43 1.68
N ASN A 103 -20.30 -8.85 1.11
CA ASN A 103 -21.10 -10.01 1.50
C ASN A 103 -21.63 -9.91 2.95
N LEU A 104 -21.96 -8.69 3.40
CA LEU A 104 -22.47 -8.42 4.75
C LEU A 104 -23.98 -8.10 4.75
N ASN A 105 -24.68 -8.49 3.68
CA ASN A 105 -26.09 -8.20 3.46
C ASN A 105 -27.04 -9.00 4.37
N GLU A 106 -26.60 -10.16 4.88
CA GLU A 106 -27.37 -10.94 5.85
C GLU A 106 -27.34 -10.30 7.25
N GLU A 107 -26.17 -9.80 7.66
CA GLU A 107 -25.98 -9.12 8.94
C GLU A 107 -26.56 -7.70 8.92
N ILE A 108 -26.45 -7.00 7.79
CA ILE A 108 -26.89 -5.61 7.62
C ILE A 108 -27.91 -5.55 6.47
N PRO A 109 -29.19 -5.86 6.74
CA PRO A 109 -30.22 -5.87 5.70
C PRO A 109 -30.56 -4.47 5.19
N ASN A 110 -30.37 -3.45 6.02
CA ASN A 110 -30.62 -2.05 5.69
C ASN A 110 -29.65 -1.11 6.43
N LEU A 111 -29.56 0.15 5.98
CA LEU A 111 -28.64 1.12 6.58
C LEU A 111 -29.10 1.59 7.96
N GLU A 112 -30.37 1.39 8.31
CA GLU A 112 -30.92 1.68 9.63
C GLU A 112 -30.40 0.72 10.71
N ALA A 113 -30.06 -0.52 10.35
CA ALA A 113 -29.52 -1.54 11.25
C ALA A 113 -28.00 -1.41 11.51
N VAL A 114 -27.33 -0.41 10.92
CA VAL A 114 -25.88 -0.23 11.09
C VAL A 114 -25.57 0.24 12.51
N THR A 115 -24.82 -0.59 13.25
CA THR A 115 -24.33 -0.31 14.60
C THR A 115 -22.84 0.02 14.58
N SER A 116 -22.30 0.44 15.72
CA SER A 116 -20.87 0.65 15.88
C SER A 116 -20.06 -0.64 15.66
N GLU A 117 -20.55 -1.80 16.13
CA GLU A 117 -19.86 -3.08 15.89
C GLU A 117 -19.81 -3.42 14.40
N HIS A 118 -20.91 -3.20 13.67
CA HIS A 118 -20.96 -3.40 12.22
C HIS A 118 -19.94 -2.52 11.47
N ILE A 119 -19.74 -1.27 11.90
CA ILE A 119 -18.76 -0.36 11.29
C ILE A 119 -17.33 -0.87 11.49
N GLU A 120 -17.03 -1.39 12.69
CA GLU A 120 -15.73 -1.99 13.00
C GLU A 120 -15.50 -3.25 12.18
N ALA A 121 -16.51 -4.13 12.07
CA ALA A 121 -16.46 -5.31 11.22
C ALA A 121 -16.22 -4.96 9.75
N ILE A 122 -16.99 -4.03 9.17
CA ILE A 122 -16.80 -3.53 7.79
C ILE A 122 -15.38 -3.02 7.57
N THR A 123 -14.89 -2.20 8.50
CA THR A 123 -13.54 -1.62 8.41
C THR A 123 -12.50 -2.73 8.41
N LYS A 124 -12.58 -3.66 9.36
CA LYS A 124 -11.65 -4.78 9.48
C LYS A 124 -11.67 -5.68 8.24
N THR A 125 -12.85 -6.02 7.72
CA THR A 125 -12.98 -6.82 6.49
C THR A 125 -12.36 -6.12 5.27
N LEU A 126 -12.51 -4.78 5.15
CA LEU A 126 -11.87 -4.01 4.09
C LEU A 126 -10.34 -4.03 4.21
N GLU A 127 -9.81 -3.89 5.43
CA GLU A 127 -8.38 -3.97 5.70
C GLU A 127 -7.82 -5.35 5.34
N GLU A 128 -8.48 -6.42 5.79
CA GLU A 128 -8.09 -7.80 5.50
C GLU A 128 -8.12 -8.10 3.99
N LYS A 129 -9.19 -7.71 3.29
CA LYS A 129 -9.29 -7.88 1.84
C LYS A 129 -8.17 -7.13 1.11
N TYR A 130 -7.82 -5.92 1.56
CA TYR A 130 -6.71 -5.16 1.00
C TYR A 130 -5.36 -5.84 1.27
N LEU A 131 -5.13 -6.37 2.47
CA LEU A 131 -3.89 -7.09 2.80
C LEU A 131 -3.73 -8.37 1.98
N THR A 132 -4.82 -9.10 1.73
CA THR A 132 -4.81 -10.26 0.83
C THR A 132 -4.50 -9.85 -0.60
N PHE A 133 -5.15 -8.78 -1.10
CA PHE A 133 -4.83 -8.20 -2.41
C PHE A 133 -3.36 -7.76 -2.52
N TRP A 134 -2.82 -7.16 -1.46
CA TRP A 134 -1.43 -6.73 -1.36
C TRP A 134 -0.47 -7.91 -1.52
N LYS A 135 -0.65 -8.99 -0.75
CA LYS A 135 0.17 -10.21 -0.83
C LYS A 135 0.12 -10.82 -2.22
N HIS A 136 -1.09 -11.00 -2.76
CA HIS A 136 -1.27 -11.53 -4.11
C HIS A 136 -0.55 -10.67 -5.17
N LYS A 137 -0.57 -9.35 -5.03
CA LYS A 137 0.11 -8.44 -5.96
C LYS A 137 1.63 -8.43 -5.79
N LEU A 138 2.15 -8.77 -4.62
CA LEU A 138 3.58 -8.98 -4.42
C LEU A 138 4.07 -10.24 -5.13
N GLU A 139 3.35 -11.36 -4.96
CA GLU A 139 3.72 -12.66 -5.53
C GLU A 139 3.67 -12.66 -7.06
N ASN A 140 2.67 -11.97 -7.64
CA ASN A 140 2.48 -11.96 -9.09
C ASN A 140 3.20 -10.82 -9.83
N SER A 141 3.87 -9.91 -9.12
CA SER A 141 4.54 -8.78 -9.76
C SER A 141 6.01 -9.09 -10.01
N SER A 142 6.35 -9.26 -11.29
CA SER A 142 7.75 -9.31 -11.72
C SER A 142 8.54 -8.11 -11.18
N LYS A 143 7.99 -6.89 -11.23
CA LYS A 143 8.63 -5.66 -10.71
C LYS A 143 9.01 -5.73 -9.22
N LEU A 144 8.29 -6.51 -8.41
CA LEU A 144 8.47 -6.53 -6.96
C LEU A 144 9.17 -7.80 -6.46
N THR A 145 9.73 -8.62 -7.36
CA THR A 145 10.39 -9.87 -6.98
C THR A 145 11.49 -9.67 -5.92
N PHE A 146 12.33 -8.63 -6.04
CA PHE A 146 13.33 -8.35 -5.01
C PHE A 146 12.66 -7.90 -3.71
N TYR A 147 11.71 -6.97 -3.78
CA TYR A 147 10.97 -6.47 -2.63
C TYR A 147 10.23 -7.56 -1.84
N SER A 148 9.65 -8.55 -2.52
CA SER A 148 8.92 -9.66 -1.89
C SER A 148 9.83 -10.64 -1.14
N THR A 149 11.15 -10.60 -1.37
CA THR A 149 12.09 -11.49 -0.66
C THR A 149 12.25 -11.12 0.82
N PHE A 150 12.06 -9.84 1.17
CA PHE A 150 12.23 -9.35 2.53
C PHE A 150 10.97 -8.71 3.13
N LYS A 151 10.05 -8.18 2.32
CA LYS A 151 8.81 -7.58 2.82
C LYS A 151 7.72 -8.62 2.94
N THR A 152 7.52 -9.15 4.14
CA THR A 152 6.49 -10.15 4.45
C THR A 152 5.26 -9.57 5.15
N ASP A 153 5.43 -8.44 5.83
CA ASP A 153 4.39 -7.76 6.60
C ASP A 153 4.06 -6.35 6.04
N HIS A 154 2.87 -5.85 6.32
CA HIS A 154 2.43 -4.51 5.90
C HIS A 154 2.57 -3.49 7.05
N ASN A 155 3.70 -3.51 7.74
CA ASN A 155 3.99 -2.56 8.82
C ASN A 155 5.03 -1.51 8.40
N LEU A 156 5.11 -0.44 9.19
CA LEU A 156 6.14 0.58 9.04
C LEU A 156 7.54 -0.04 9.18
N GLU A 157 8.38 0.24 8.20
CA GLU A 157 9.75 -0.28 8.19
C GLU A 157 10.65 0.37 9.24
N LYS A 158 11.33 -0.47 10.03
CA LYS A 158 12.14 -0.02 11.17
C LYS A 158 13.29 0.91 10.75
N TYR A 159 13.87 0.70 9.56
CA TYR A 159 14.98 1.53 9.10
C TYR A 159 14.59 3.01 8.92
N LEU A 160 13.32 3.31 8.69
CA LEU A 160 12.83 4.69 8.56
C LEU A 160 12.95 5.47 9.88
N ILE A 161 12.93 4.75 11.00
CA ILE A 161 13.02 5.28 12.36
C ILE A 161 14.48 5.25 12.85
N ILE A 162 15.18 4.14 12.58
CA ILE A 162 16.54 3.88 13.06
C ILE A 162 17.56 4.77 12.35
N ILE A 163 17.48 4.88 11.01
CA ILE A 163 18.44 5.65 10.23
C ILE A 163 18.11 7.14 10.34
N LYS A 164 18.92 7.86 11.12
CA LYS A 164 18.77 9.32 11.33
C LYS A 164 19.27 10.13 10.14
N ASP A 165 20.29 9.63 9.45
CA ASP A 165 20.84 10.26 8.25
C ASP A 165 19.81 10.21 7.10
N PRO A 166 19.27 11.36 6.66
CA PRO A 166 18.26 11.41 5.60
C PRO A 166 18.76 10.88 4.26
N TYR A 167 20.05 11.06 3.95
CA TYR A 167 20.64 10.59 2.69
C TYR A 167 20.70 9.06 2.66
N LYS A 168 21.23 8.45 3.71
CA LYS A 168 21.29 6.97 3.83
C LYS A 168 19.90 6.36 3.80
N ARG A 169 18.94 6.96 4.53
CA ARG A 169 17.54 6.51 4.54
C ARG A 169 16.94 6.56 3.13
N LYS A 170 17.11 7.67 2.41
CA LYS A 170 16.67 7.83 1.02
C LYS A 170 17.28 6.78 0.09
N CYS A 171 18.59 6.55 0.17
CA CYS A 171 19.26 5.54 -0.64
C CYS A 171 18.66 4.15 -0.37
N LEU A 172 18.45 3.78 0.88
CA LEU A 172 17.86 2.50 1.25
C LEU A 172 16.40 2.37 0.79
N SER A 173 15.56 3.40 0.99
CA SER A 173 14.17 3.39 0.49
C SER A 173 14.10 3.19 -1.03
N ARG A 174 14.96 3.89 -1.77
CA ARG A 174 15.02 3.77 -3.24
C ARG A 174 15.46 2.39 -3.68
N PHE A 175 16.42 1.81 -2.97
CA PHE A 175 16.90 0.47 -3.24
C PHE A 175 15.82 -0.58 -2.94
N ARG A 176 15.20 -0.52 -1.76
CA ARG A 176 14.14 -1.46 -1.35
C ARG A 176 12.96 -1.47 -2.30
N VAL A 177 12.43 -0.30 -2.66
CA VAL A 177 11.24 -0.18 -3.52
C VAL A 177 11.51 -0.62 -5.00
N SER A 178 12.68 -1.22 -5.28
CA SER A 178 13.04 -2.03 -6.47
C SER A 178 12.71 -1.35 -7.82
N SER A 179 12.70 -0.02 -7.84
CA SER A 179 12.28 0.74 -9.02
C SER A 179 12.82 2.17 -9.08
N CYS A 180 13.86 2.44 -8.28
CA CYS A 180 14.44 3.76 -8.11
C CYS A 180 15.98 3.73 -8.03
N HIS A 181 16.61 2.69 -8.61
CA HIS A 181 18.06 2.54 -8.76
C HIS A 181 18.44 2.39 -10.24
N ASN A 182 19.72 2.59 -10.53
CA ASN A 182 20.28 2.58 -11.89
C ASN A 182 20.91 1.24 -12.26
N LEU A 183 20.55 0.15 -11.57
CA LEU A 183 20.98 -1.19 -11.97
C LEU A 183 20.38 -1.56 -13.34
N GLN A 184 21.13 -2.29 -14.15
CA GLN A 184 20.74 -2.65 -15.51
C GLN A 184 19.44 -3.46 -15.56
N ILE A 185 19.07 -4.20 -14.50
CA ILE A 185 17.75 -4.83 -14.42
C ILE A 185 16.58 -3.82 -14.51
N GLU A 186 16.72 -2.63 -13.94
CA GLU A 186 15.67 -1.59 -13.99
C GLU A 186 15.82 -0.71 -15.23
N ILE A 187 17.06 -0.43 -15.68
CA ILE A 187 17.31 0.30 -16.95
C ILE A 187 16.78 -0.50 -18.14
N GLY A 188 17.16 -1.78 -18.25
CA GLY A 188 16.69 -2.69 -19.30
C GLY A 188 15.17 -2.87 -19.29
N ARG A 189 14.52 -2.74 -18.12
CA ARG A 189 13.06 -2.76 -18.01
C ARG A 189 12.39 -1.58 -18.70
N TYR A 190 13.00 -0.39 -18.68
CA TYR A 190 12.49 0.77 -19.43
C TYR A 190 12.78 0.66 -20.93
N GLN A 191 13.78 -0.14 -21.31
CA GLN A 191 14.20 -0.38 -22.69
C GLN A 191 13.59 -1.66 -23.30
N ASN A 192 12.68 -2.35 -22.58
CA ASN A 192 12.09 -3.65 -22.97
C ASN A 192 13.12 -4.74 -23.29
N THR A 193 14.30 -4.69 -22.66
CA THR A 193 15.32 -5.73 -22.80
C THR A 193 14.90 -6.97 -21.99
N PRO A 194 15.05 -8.19 -22.51
CA PRO A 194 14.80 -9.42 -21.75
C PRO A 194 15.57 -9.44 -20.43
N ARG A 195 14.93 -9.91 -19.36
CA ARG A 195 15.45 -9.91 -17.98
C ARG A 195 16.79 -10.62 -17.78
N GLU A 196 17.09 -11.56 -18.66
CA GLU A 196 18.29 -12.41 -18.65
C GLU A 196 19.49 -11.78 -19.36
N LYS A 197 19.30 -10.64 -20.04
CA LYS A 197 20.32 -9.98 -20.86
C LYS A 197 21.09 -8.80 -20.24
N PRO A 198 20.63 -8.07 -19.20
CA PRO A 198 21.37 -6.93 -18.68
C PRO A 198 22.54 -7.41 -17.82
N LEU A 199 23.69 -7.61 -18.46
CA LEU A 199 24.93 -7.98 -17.79
C LEU A 199 25.44 -6.82 -16.91
N CYS A 200 26.08 -7.15 -15.81
CA CYS A 200 26.79 -6.17 -15.00
C CYS A 200 28.00 -5.64 -15.76
N GLU A 201 27.95 -4.37 -16.14
CA GLU A 201 29.04 -3.68 -16.82
C GLU A 201 30.20 -3.34 -15.86
N ILE A 202 29.96 -3.46 -14.55
CA ILE A 202 30.90 -3.07 -13.50
C ILE A 202 31.82 -4.24 -13.10
N CYS A 203 31.36 -5.49 -13.25
CA CYS A 203 32.15 -6.66 -12.93
C CYS A 203 32.35 -7.59 -14.13
N ASN A 204 33.49 -8.26 -14.17
CA ASN A 204 33.86 -9.14 -15.30
C ASN A 204 33.30 -10.56 -15.15
N LEU A 205 32.19 -10.75 -14.41
CA LEU A 205 31.62 -12.08 -14.14
C LEU A 205 30.63 -12.55 -15.20
N GLY A 206 30.15 -11.65 -16.08
CA GLY A 206 29.15 -12.02 -17.09
C GLY A 206 27.79 -12.39 -16.50
N GLU A 207 27.48 -11.89 -15.30
CA GLU A 207 26.23 -12.14 -14.57
C GLU A 207 25.22 -10.98 -14.76
N VAL A 208 23.93 -11.27 -14.59
CA VAL A 208 22.86 -10.26 -14.68
C VAL A 208 22.95 -9.26 -13.52
N GLU A 209 22.93 -7.96 -13.82
CA GLU A 209 22.97 -6.92 -12.80
C GLU A 209 21.60 -6.68 -12.16
N ASN A 210 21.31 -7.49 -11.14
CA ASN A 210 20.16 -7.31 -10.26
C ASN A 210 20.57 -6.87 -8.85
N GLU A 211 19.58 -6.54 -8.03
CA GLU A 211 19.75 -6.07 -6.65
C GLU A 211 20.54 -7.08 -5.80
N THR A 212 20.29 -8.38 -6.00
CA THR A 212 20.99 -9.47 -5.30
C THR A 212 22.46 -9.53 -5.71
N HIS A 213 22.76 -9.47 -7.01
CA HIS A 213 24.11 -9.45 -7.55
C HIS A 213 24.88 -8.24 -7.00
N PHE A 214 24.30 -7.05 -7.08
CA PHE A 214 24.89 -5.83 -6.54
C PHE A 214 25.23 -5.97 -5.04
N LEU A 215 24.29 -6.46 -4.22
CA LEU A 215 24.45 -6.55 -2.77
C LEU A 215 25.34 -7.69 -2.30
N LEU A 216 25.39 -8.82 -2.99
CA LEU A 216 25.98 -10.05 -2.44
C LEU A 216 27.15 -10.59 -3.25
N PHE A 217 27.16 -10.41 -4.58
CA PHE A 217 28.03 -11.18 -5.47
C PHE A 217 28.97 -10.33 -6.34
N CYS A 218 28.62 -9.08 -6.64
CA CYS A 218 29.35 -8.23 -7.57
C CYS A 218 30.80 -8.02 -7.11
N LYS A 219 31.79 -8.53 -7.85
CA LYS A 219 33.20 -8.50 -7.45
C LYS A 219 33.74 -7.07 -7.25
N ALA A 220 33.22 -6.10 -8.01
CA ALA A 220 33.65 -4.70 -7.91
C ALA A 220 33.40 -4.08 -6.52
N TYR A 221 32.38 -4.56 -5.80
CA TYR A 221 32.00 -4.05 -4.47
C TYR A 221 32.46 -4.96 -3.33
N GLU A 222 33.35 -5.92 -3.59
CA GLU A 222 33.78 -6.90 -2.59
C GLU A 222 34.41 -6.24 -1.36
N HIS A 223 35.26 -5.23 -1.57
CA HIS A 223 35.89 -4.49 -0.46
C HIS A 223 34.84 -3.80 0.42
N SER A 224 33.94 -3.02 -0.15
CA SER A 224 32.89 -2.32 0.61
C SER A 224 31.98 -3.30 1.38
N ARG A 225 31.74 -4.50 0.84
CA ARG A 225 30.98 -5.54 1.54
C ARG A 225 31.75 -6.13 2.72
N LYS A 226 33.06 -6.33 2.58
CA LYS A 226 33.91 -6.78 3.69
C LYS A 226 33.89 -5.76 4.83
N ASP A 227 34.05 -4.47 4.52
CA ASP A 227 34.00 -3.39 5.52
C ASP A 227 32.65 -3.34 6.24
N LEU A 228 31.55 -3.49 5.48
CA LEU A 228 30.21 -3.55 6.05
C LEU A 228 30.05 -4.76 6.98
N ARG A 229 30.50 -5.96 6.57
CA ARG A 229 30.41 -7.18 7.39
C ARG A 229 31.19 -7.03 8.69
N SER A 230 32.44 -6.56 8.63
CA SER A 230 33.25 -6.32 9.83
C SER A 230 32.59 -5.30 10.76
N SER A 231 31.97 -4.25 10.22
CA SER A 231 31.23 -3.27 11.02
C SER A 231 30.01 -3.88 11.70
N LEU A 232 29.30 -4.79 11.03
CA LEU A 232 28.14 -5.49 11.60
C LEU A 232 28.55 -6.49 12.70
N GLU A 233 29.63 -7.23 12.50
CA GLU A 233 30.17 -8.17 13.50
C GLU A 233 30.59 -7.43 14.77
N ASN A 234 31.26 -6.29 14.63
CA ASN A 234 31.63 -5.41 15.74
C ASN A 234 30.41 -4.79 16.45
N ALA A 235 29.33 -4.47 15.74
CA ALA A 235 28.10 -3.98 16.35
C ALA A 235 27.33 -5.10 17.09
N SER A 236 27.41 -6.33 16.59
CA SER A 236 26.74 -7.50 17.17
C SER A 236 27.38 -7.91 18.50
N SER A 237 28.72 -7.90 18.58
CA SER A 237 29.46 -8.23 19.81
C SER A 237 29.25 -7.21 20.93
N VAL A 238 29.02 -5.93 20.59
CA VAL A 238 28.68 -4.89 21.57
C VAL A 238 27.26 -5.10 22.13
N SER A 239 26.32 -5.60 21.32
CA SER A 239 24.94 -5.84 21.77
C SER A 239 24.77 -7.04 22.71
N SER A 240 25.63 -8.06 22.61
CA SER A 240 25.68 -9.21 23.51
C SER A 240 26.50 -8.99 24.79
N SER A 241 27.13 -7.82 24.93
CA SER A 241 27.90 -7.41 26.12
C SER A 241 27.09 -6.51 27.08
N ILE A 242 25.85 -6.18 26.71
CA ILE A 242 24.95 -5.26 27.45
C ILE A 242 23.67 -5.99 27.93
N SER A 243 23.55 -7.29 27.66
CA SER A 243 22.55 -8.20 28.26
C SER A 243 23.14 -8.95 29.43
#